data_AF-A0A931EA57-F1
#
_entry.id   AF-A0A931EA57-F1
#
_cell.length_a   1.000
_cell.length_b   1.000
_cell.length_c   1.000
_cell.angle_alpha   90.00
_cell.angle_beta   90.00
_cell.angle_gamma   90.00
#
_symmetry.space_group_name_H-M   'P 1'
#
loop_
_entity.id
_entity.type
_entity.pdbx_description
1 polymer ?
#
loop_
_entity_poly.entity_id
_entity_poly.type
_entity_poly.pdbx_seq_one_letter_code
_entity_poly.pdbx_strand_id
1 'polypeptide(L)'
;MRQDNLAGQTIYNTDFIIDGIPRNCLFYIPQHHNKEVNQYRLLIVLHDSGSTSKNVVSRYGDVLHAQSDSLQAVVLYPDAAGKTWSTGNAPGSVNDAGFISIIADYFVQRYGCNAKELFVAGLGQGGAMARKLGCDLPSKLAGIADLSASLQPYTCTVPLLPPDQVQLLQNGRPDTTAFLKMWQFFSK
;
A
#
# COMPACT_ATOMS: atom_id res chain seq x y z
N MET A 1 19.25 3.59 -5.95
CA MET A 1 18.03 2.94 -6.48
C MET A 1 18.45 2.00 -7.58
N ARG A 2 18.22 0.70 -7.41
CA ARG A 2 18.32 -0.31 -8.48
C ARG A 2 16.95 -0.42 -9.15
N GLN A 3 16.94 -0.71 -10.44
CA GLN A 3 15.73 -0.87 -11.25
C GLN A 3 15.53 -2.36 -11.54
N ASP A 4 14.36 -2.89 -11.22
CA ASP A 4 13.93 -4.23 -11.65
C ASP A 4 12.95 -4.01 -12.82
N ASN A 5 13.31 -4.45 -14.02
CA ASN A 5 12.43 -4.34 -15.19
C ASN A 5 11.44 -5.51 -15.21
N LEU A 6 10.19 -5.25 -14.85
CA LEU A 6 9.05 -6.08 -15.26
C LEU A 6 8.57 -5.58 -16.62
N ALA A 7 8.14 -6.48 -17.51
CA ALA A 7 7.84 -6.12 -18.90
C ALA A 7 6.85 -4.94 -18.98
N GLY A 8 7.29 -3.82 -19.56
CA GLY A 8 6.47 -2.63 -19.82
C GLY A 8 6.40 -1.57 -18.72
N GLN A 9 6.92 -1.81 -17.51
CA GLN A 9 6.86 -0.86 -16.39
C GLN A 9 8.16 -0.88 -15.56
N THR A 10 8.76 0.30 -15.36
CA THR A 10 9.97 0.41 -14.52
C THR A 10 9.58 0.36 -13.04
N ILE A 11 10.06 -0.66 -12.34
CA ILE A 11 9.95 -0.78 -10.89
C ILE A 11 11.27 -0.41 -10.25
N TYR A 12 11.20 0.46 -9.26
CA TYR A 12 12.35 0.90 -8.51
C TYR A 12 12.42 0.19 -7.18
N ASN A 13 13.63 0.05 -6.65
CA ASN A 13 13.84 -0.43 -5.30
C ASN A 13 14.42 0.68 -4.40
N THR A 14 14.11 0.59 -3.12
CA THR A 14 14.76 1.34 -2.05
C THR A 14 14.82 0.51 -0.79
N ASP A 15 15.85 0.74 0.01
CA ASP A 15 16.10 0.02 1.25
C ASP A 15 16.21 1.03 2.40
N PHE A 16 15.71 0.63 3.57
CA PHE A 16 15.79 1.41 4.81
C PHE A 16 16.29 0.53 5.94
N ILE A 17 16.81 1.17 6.98
CA ILE A 17 17.01 0.55 8.30
C ILE A 17 16.11 1.31 9.26
N ILE A 18 15.07 0.66 9.78
CA ILE A 18 14.10 1.25 10.70
C ILE A 18 14.01 0.33 11.90
N ASP A 19 14.16 0.90 13.10
CA ASP A 19 14.25 0.17 14.37
C ASP A 19 15.33 -0.93 14.36
N GLY A 20 16.43 -0.67 13.65
CA GLY A 20 17.53 -1.63 13.48
C GLY A 20 17.22 -2.79 12.53
N ILE A 21 16.04 -2.82 11.90
CA ILE A 21 15.64 -3.90 10.99
C ILE A 21 15.73 -3.42 9.54
N PRO A 22 16.38 -4.19 8.64
CA PRO A 22 16.33 -3.92 7.20
C PRO A 22 14.90 -3.98 6.66
N ARG A 23 14.56 -3.03 5.79
CA ARG A 23 13.26 -2.91 5.12
C ARG A 23 13.47 -2.68 3.64
N ASN A 24 13.01 -3.62 2.81
CA ASN A 24 12.99 -3.43 1.37
C ASN A 24 11.63 -2.89 0.92
N CYS A 25 11.64 -2.02 -0.07
CA CYS A 25 10.44 -1.54 -0.75
C CYS A 25 10.67 -1.56 -2.25
N LEU A 26 9.65 -2.02 -2.99
CA LEU A 26 9.49 -1.74 -4.41
C LEU A 26 8.54 -0.59 -4.60
N PHE A 27 8.69 0.17 -5.67
CA PHE A 27 7.73 1.21 -5.99
C PHE A 27 7.67 1.51 -7.48
N TYR A 28 6.53 2.02 -7.88
CA TYR A 28 6.21 2.47 -9.22
C TYR A 28 5.94 3.98 -9.21
N ILE A 29 6.58 4.68 -10.14
CA ILE A 29 6.33 6.10 -10.39
C ILE A 29 5.50 6.19 -11.68
N PRO A 30 4.38 6.94 -11.69
CA PRO A 30 3.52 7.02 -12.86
C PRO A 30 4.23 7.73 -14.00
N GLN A 31 3.82 7.43 -15.23
CA GLN A 31 4.33 8.12 -16.41
C GLN A 31 4.12 9.64 -16.30
N HIS A 32 5.06 10.40 -16.87
CA HIS A 32 5.05 11.87 -16.82
C HIS A 32 5.09 12.47 -15.40
N HIS A 33 5.69 11.76 -14.44
CA HIS A 33 5.91 12.29 -13.09
C HIS A 33 6.79 13.55 -13.09
N ASN A 34 6.27 14.63 -12.50
CA ASN A 34 6.98 15.86 -12.22
C ASN A 34 6.88 16.20 -10.73
N LYS A 35 7.91 15.81 -9.98
CA LYS A 35 8.03 16.05 -8.53
C LYS A 35 7.85 17.51 -8.08
N GLU A 36 8.02 18.49 -8.97
CA GLU A 36 7.91 19.92 -8.61
C GLU A 36 6.47 20.37 -8.38
N VAL A 37 5.48 19.56 -8.81
CA VAL A 37 4.06 19.90 -8.74
C VAL A 37 3.43 19.48 -7.39
N ASN A 38 4.09 18.64 -6.59
CA ASN A 38 3.65 18.13 -5.26
C ASN A 38 2.15 17.74 -5.18
N GLN A 39 1.68 16.95 -6.16
CA GLN A 39 0.27 16.60 -6.33
C GLN A 39 0.03 15.09 -6.48
N TYR A 40 1.07 14.26 -6.32
CA TYR A 40 0.92 12.82 -6.58
C TYR A 40 0.26 12.13 -5.39
N ARG A 41 -0.72 11.29 -5.66
CA ARG A 41 -1.29 10.39 -4.63
C ARG A 41 -0.23 9.37 -4.22
N LEU A 42 -0.27 8.91 -2.98
CA LEU A 42 0.54 7.75 -2.57
C LEU A 42 -0.38 6.59 -2.22
N LEU A 43 -0.26 5.49 -2.94
CA LEU A 43 -0.87 4.22 -2.57
C LEU A 43 0.20 3.28 -2.01
N ILE A 44 0.02 2.81 -0.78
CA ILE A 44 0.85 1.77 -0.18
C ILE A 44 0.09 0.44 -0.26
N VAL A 45 0.67 -0.59 -0.88
CA VAL A 45 0.04 -1.90 -1.05
C VAL A 45 0.78 -2.95 -0.23
N LEU A 46 0.11 -3.48 0.80
CA LEU A 46 0.64 -4.42 1.76
C LEU A 46 0.36 -5.87 1.31
N HIS A 47 1.42 -6.67 1.22
CA HIS A 47 1.32 -8.07 0.83
C HIS A 47 0.69 -8.93 1.95
N ASP A 48 0.19 -10.11 1.58
CA ASP A 48 -0.32 -11.11 2.53
C ASP A 48 0.81 -11.86 3.25
N SER A 49 0.49 -12.54 4.35
CA SER A 49 1.41 -13.38 5.11
C SER A 49 2.14 -14.39 4.21
N GLY A 50 3.47 -14.48 4.39
CA GLY A 50 4.34 -15.36 3.59
C GLY A 50 4.63 -14.89 2.16
N SER A 51 3.98 -13.81 1.70
CA SER A 51 4.19 -13.18 0.40
C SER A 51 5.33 -12.13 0.46
N THR A 52 5.51 -11.39 -0.64
CA THR A 52 6.47 -10.28 -0.76
C THR A 52 5.94 -9.18 -1.68
N SER A 53 6.56 -8.02 -1.65
CA SER A 53 6.39 -6.91 -2.61
C SER A 53 6.46 -7.42 -4.06
N LYS A 54 7.47 -8.23 -4.40
CA LYS A 54 7.64 -8.86 -5.73
C LYS A 54 6.44 -9.70 -6.15
N ASN A 55 5.85 -10.46 -5.22
CA ASN A 55 4.68 -11.27 -5.53
C ASN A 55 3.43 -10.44 -5.80
N VAL A 56 3.27 -9.31 -5.10
CA VAL A 56 2.18 -8.36 -5.35
C VAL A 56 2.35 -7.72 -6.72
N VAL A 57 3.55 -7.18 -7.01
CA VAL A 57 3.82 -6.52 -8.29
C VAL A 57 3.65 -7.51 -9.46
N SER A 58 4.20 -8.72 -9.36
CA SER A 58 4.06 -9.74 -10.40
C SER A 58 2.62 -10.17 -10.68
N ARG A 59 1.71 -9.99 -9.73
CA ARG A 59 0.32 -10.48 -9.83
C ARG A 59 -0.68 -9.37 -10.17
N TYR A 60 -0.44 -8.17 -9.64
CA TYR A 60 -1.39 -7.06 -9.67
C TYR A 60 -0.79 -5.75 -10.18
N GLY A 61 0.52 -5.73 -10.50
CA GLY A 61 1.21 -4.54 -10.98
C GLY A 61 0.53 -3.93 -12.20
N ASP A 62 0.18 -4.74 -13.20
CA ASP A 62 -0.45 -4.25 -14.44
C ASP A 62 -1.72 -3.43 -14.18
N VAL A 63 -2.64 -3.94 -13.35
CA VAL A 63 -3.90 -3.23 -13.04
C VAL A 63 -3.67 -2.03 -12.11
N LEU A 64 -2.75 -2.14 -11.15
CA LEU A 64 -2.42 -1.06 -10.24
C LEU A 64 -1.78 0.12 -10.98
N HIS A 65 -0.78 -0.16 -11.82
CA HIS A 65 0.01 0.85 -12.51
C HIS A 65 -0.75 1.52 -13.65
N ALA A 66 -1.61 0.78 -14.38
CA ALA A 66 -2.47 1.38 -15.41
C ALA A 66 -3.39 2.48 -14.85
N GLN A 67 -3.95 2.28 -13.64
CA GLN A 67 -4.72 3.31 -12.97
C GLN A 67 -3.84 4.40 -12.36
N SER A 68 -2.67 4.02 -11.84
CA SER A 68 -1.67 4.92 -11.29
C SER A 68 -1.26 6.03 -12.26
N ASP A 69 -1.06 5.68 -13.54
CA ASP A 69 -0.72 6.63 -14.59
C ASP A 69 -1.81 7.68 -14.80
N SER A 70 -3.07 7.25 -14.79
CA SER A 70 -4.22 8.14 -15.00
C SER A 70 -4.54 9.00 -13.78
N LEU A 71 -4.34 8.45 -12.59
CA LEU A 71 -4.67 9.10 -11.31
C LEU A 71 -3.49 9.87 -10.70
N GLN A 72 -2.34 9.90 -11.40
CA GLN A 72 -1.11 10.51 -10.92
C GLN A 72 -0.75 10.01 -9.50
N ALA A 73 -0.68 8.68 -9.35
CA ALA A 73 -0.34 8.06 -8.09
C ALA A 73 1.05 7.43 -8.15
N VAL A 74 1.82 7.54 -7.08
CA VAL A 74 2.98 6.69 -6.81
C VAL A 74 2.48 5.46 -6.05
N VAL A 75 2.90 4.26 -6.44
CA VAL A 75 2.55 3.02 -5.74
C VAL A 75 3.77 2.47 -5.03
N LEU A 76 3.65 2.23 -3.73
CA LEU A 76 4.69 1.72 -2.86
C LEU A 76 4.32 0.32 -2.34
N TYR A 77 5.26 -0.61 -2.44
CA TYR A 77 5.13 -2.01 -2.05
C TYR A 77 6.21 -2.35 -1.01
N PRO A 78 5.95 -2.12 0.29
CA PRO A 78 6.89 -2.46 1.35
C PRO A 78 6.86 -3.97 1.67
N ASP A 79 8.01 -4.53 2.01
CA ASP A 79 8.12 -5.87 2.59
C ASP A 79 8.06 -5.82 4.12
N ALA A 80 7.21 -6.67 4.70
CA ALA A 80 7.16 -6.90 6.14
C ALA A 80 8.39 -7.68 6.63
N ALA A 81 8.82 -7.40 7.86
CA ALA A 81 9.85 -8.20 8.52
C ALA A 81 9.40 -9.66 8.61
N GLY A 82 10.21 -10.61 8.15
CA GLY A 82 9.82 -12.03 8.19
C GLY A 82 8.54 -12.35 7.39
N LYS A 83 8.18 -11.50 6.40
CA LYS A 83 6.99 -11.66 5.53
C LYS A 83 5.65 -11.69 6.27
N THR A 84 5.60 -11.13 7.48
CA THR A 84 4.41 -11.11 8.34
C THR A 84 4.30 -9.75 8.99
N TRP A 85 3.13 -9.11 8.87
CA TRP A 85 2.81 -7.84 9.50
C TRP A 85 2.42 -8.03 10.97
N SER A 86 2.91 -7.14 11.83
CA SER A 86 2.54 -7.07 13.23
C SER A 86 1.22 -6.31 13.40
N THR A 87 0.12 -7.05 13.36
CA THR A 87 -1.25 -6.49 13.48
C THR A 87 -1.75 -6.37 14.92
N GLY A 88 -0.98 -6.86 15.90
CA GLY A 88 -1.27 -6.77 17.34
C GLY A 88 -0.37 -5.77 18.07
N ASN A 89 -0.62 -5.60 19.37
CA ASN A 89 0.11 -4.66 20.24
C ASN A 89 0.92 -5.38 21.35
N ALA A 90 1.30 -6.64 21.14
CA ALA A 90 2.06 -7.37 22.15
C ALA A 90 3.46 -6.73 22.36
N PRO A 91 3.97 -6.62 23.61
CA PRO A 91 5.31 -6.11 23.86
C PRO A 91 6.38 -6.84 23.04
N GLY A 92 7.31 -6.11 22.44
CA GLY A 92 8.35 -6.67 21.58
C GLY A 92 7.91 -7.01 20.16
N SER A 93 6.66 -6.74 19.78
CA SER A 93 6.21 -6.85 18.39
C SER A 93 6.95 -5.87 17.48
N VAL A 94 7.11 -6.23 16.20
CA VAL A 94 7.74 -5.35 15.21
C VAL A 94 6.85 -4.11 15.00
N ASN A 95 7.45 -2.92 15.00
CA ASN A 95 6.73 -1.67 14.80
C ASN A 95 6.46 -1.38 13.31
N ASP A 96 5.56 -2.16 12.71
CA ASP A 96 5.20 -1.99 11.30
C ASP A 96 4.41 -0.69 11.05
N ALA A 97 3.66 -0.19 12.05
CA ALA A 97 2.96 1.09 11.93
C ALA A 97 3.94 2.26 11.81
N GLY A 98 4.98 2.29 12.64
CA GLY A 98 6.07 3.25 12.54
C GLY A 98 6.83 3.14 11.22
N PHE A 99 7.15 1.92 10.79
CA PHE A 99 7.77 1.67 9.49
C PHE A 99 6.97 2.28 8.33
N ILE A 100 5.67 1.96 8.22
CA ILE A 100 4.82 2.47 7.14
C ILE A 100 4.68 4.01 7.23
N SER A 101 4.55 4.57 8.44
CA SER A 101 4.48 6.02 8.62
C SER A 101 5.74 6.74 8.13
N ILE A 102 6.92 6.21 8.46
CA ILE A 102 8.23 6.77 8.08
C ILE A 102 8.43 6.75 6.57
N ILE A 103 8.16 5.62 5.92
CA ILE A 103 8.34 5.53 4.46
C ILE A 103 7.30 6.40 3.73
N ALA A 104 6.09 6.57 4.26
CA ALA A 104 5.12 7.49 3.69
C ALA A 104 5.65 8.94 3.69
N ASP A 105 6.23 9.41 4.80
CA ASP A 105 6.84 10.74 4.88
C ASP A 105 8.03 10.90 3.94
N TYR A 106 8.86 9.87 3.84
CA TYR A 106 9.96 9.87 2.87
C TYR A 106 9.44 10.03 1.44
N PHE A 107 8.36 9.35 1.07
CA PHE A 107 7.78 9.43 -0.27
C PHE A 107 7.11 10.78 -0.57
N VAL A 108 6.46 11.38 0.42
CA VAL A 108 5.97 12.76 0.37
C VAL A 108 7.12 13.71 0.05
N GLN A 109 8.20 13.67 0.82
CA GLN A 109 9.33 14.59 0.65
C GLN A 109 10.13 14.34 -0.62
N ARG A 110 10.38 13.07 -0.97
CA ARG A 110 11.33 12.71 -2.03
C ARG A 110 10.73 12.65 -3.42
N TYR A 111 9.44 12.30 -3.53
CA TYR A 111 8.74 12.09 -4.79
C TYR A 111 7.56 13.04 -4.99
N GLY A 112 7.37 14.04 -4.12
CA GLY A 112 6.31 15.03 -4.26
C GLY A 112 4.92 14.43 -4.14
N CYS A 113 4.77 13.46 -3.22
CA CYS A 113 3.46 12.91 -2.91
C CYS A 113 2.69 13.87 -1.98
N ASN A 114 1.40 14.01 -2.20
CA ASN A 114 0.53 14.86 -1.39
C ASN A 114 0.23 14.17 -0.05
N ALA A 115 0.64 14.80 1.06
CA ALA A 115 0.41 14.31 2.42
C ALA A 115 -1.08 14.18 2.80
N LYS A 116 -2.00 14.78 2.02
CA LYS A 116 -3.45 14.66 2.19
C LYS A 116 -4.09 13.55 1.36
N GLU A 117 -3.32 12.88 0.50
CA GLU A 117 -3.80 11.83 -0.40
C GLU A 117 -2.92 10.56 -0.25
N LEU A 118 -2.75 10.14 1.00
CA LEU A 118 -2.05 8.91 1.37
C LEU A 118 -3.07 7.80 1.64
N PHE A 119 -2.95 6.71 0.89
CA PHE A 119 -3.86 5.57 0.95
C PHE A 119 -3.11 4.29 1.25
N VAL A 120 -3.74 3.37 1.96
CA VAL A 120 -3.17 2.04 2.24
C VAL A 120 -4.16 0.96 1.85
N ALA A 121 -3.73 0.03 1.01
CA ALA A 121 -4.48 -1.17 0.70
C ALA A 121 -3.70 -2.41 1.12
N GLY A 122 -4.38 -3.49 1.46
CA GLY A 122 -3.69 -4.70 1.90
C GLY A 122 -4.41 -6.00 1.56
N LEU A 123 -3.64 -7.06 1.36
CA LEU A 123 -4.11 -8.41 1.06
C LEU A 123 -4.01 -9.29 2.30
N GLY A 124 -5.07 -10.06 2.62
CA GLY A 124 -5.07 -10.99 3.77
C GLY A 124 -4.61 -10.32 5.06
N GLN A 125 -3.47 -10.76 5.62
CA GLN A 125 -2.89 -10.13 6.81
C GLN A 125 -2.46 -8.66 6.58
N GLY A 126 -2.03 -8.31 5.37
CA GLY A 126 -1.80 -6.92 4.97
C GLY A 126 -3.08 -6.09 5.02
N GLY A 127 -4.25 -6.69 4.76
CA GLY A 127 -5.56 -6.04 4.92
C GLY A 127 -5.87 -5.72 6.38
N ALA A 128 -5.61 -6.67 7.28
CA ALA A 128 -5.68 -6.44 8.71
C ALA A 128 -4.70 -5.34 9.17
N MET A 129 -3.50 -5.28 8.58
CA MET A 129 -2.54 -4.20 8.84
C MET A 129 -3.02 -2.85 8.32
N ALA A 130 -3.65 -2.79 7.14
CA ALA A 130 -4.24 -1.56 6.60
C ALA A 130 -5.32 -1.00 7.55
N ARG A 131 -6.17 -1.87 8.13
CA ARG A 131 -7.12 -1.46 9.17
C ARG A 131 -6.44 -0.96 10.43
N LYS A 132 -5.42 -1.66 10.93
CA LYS A 132 -4.63 -1.20 12.09
C LYS A 132 -4.05 0.20 11.84
N LEU A 133 -3.46 0.43 10.67
CA LEU A 133 -2.91 1.73 10.28
C LEU A 133 -3.98 2.83 10.25
N GLY A 134 -5.20 2.53 9.81
CA GLY A 134 -6.32 3.46 9.87
C GLY A 134 -6.69 3.90 11.29
N CYS A 135 -6.45 3.05 12.29
CA CYS A 135 -6.63 3.38 13.70
C CYS A 135 -5.43 4.08 14.32
N ASP A 136 -4.21 3.65 13.96
CA ASP A 136 -2.97 4.15 14.55
C ASP A 136 -2.53 5.49 13.95
N LEU A 137 -2.87 5.76 12.67
CA LEU A 137 -2.43 6.92 11.90
C LEU A 137 -3.63 7.72 11.31
N PRO A 138 -4.69 8.03 12.09
CA PRO A 138 -5.94 8.53 11.55
C PRO A 138 -5.84 9.93 10.91
N SER A 139 -4.82 10.71 11.28
CA SER A 139 -4.58 12.05 10.71
C SER A 139 -3.69 12.03 9.46
N LYS A 140 -3.10 10.87 9.10
CA LYS A 140 -2.18 10.73 7.97
C LYS A 140 -2.87 10.09 6.77
N LEU A 141 -3.82 9.19 6.99
CA LEU A 141 -4.44 8.41 5.92
C LEU A 141 -5.76 9.03 5.45
N ALA A 142 -5.87 9.22 4.13
CA ALA A 142 -7.09 9.68 3.48
C ALA A 142 -8.10 8.54 3.27
N GLY A 143 -7.62 7.30 3.18
CA GLY A 143 -8.46 6.11 3.06
C GLY A 143 -7.67 4.82 3.12
N ILE A 144 -8.37 3.73 3.44
CA ILE A 144 -7.80 2.39 3.49
C ILE A 144 -8.67 1.37 2.76
N ALA A 145 -8.07 0.25 2.35
CA ALA A 145 -8.77 -0.88 1.75
C ALA A 145 -8.25 -2.22 2.29
N ASP A 146 -9.16 -3.02 2.84
CA ASP A 146 -8.91 -4.42 3.18
C ASP A 146 -9.37 -5.30 2.01
N LEU A 147 -8.43 -5.69 1.14
CA LEU A 147 -8.71 -6.50 -0.06
C LEU A 147 -8.88 -7.99 0.23
N SER A 148 -9.07 -8.37 1.50
CA SER A 148 -9.51 -9.72 1.92
C SER A 148 -11.02 -9.83 2.11
N ALA A 149 -11.77 -8.74 1.89
CA ALA A 149 -13.22 -8.65 2.14
C ALA A 149 -13.61 -9.03 3.57
N SER A 150 -12.78 -8.65 4.55
CA SER A 150 -13.05 -8.94 5.96
C SER A 150 -14.31 -8.23 6.44
N LEU A 151 -15.21 -8.99 7.08
CA LEU A 151 -16.41 -8.46 7.74
C LEU A 151 -16.17 -8.13 9.23
N GLN A 152 -14.92 -8.15 9.68
CA GLN A 152 -14.61 -7.81 11.07
C GLN A 152 -14.96 -6.35 11.35
N PRO A 153 -15.58 -6.05 12.51
CA PRO A 153 -15.91 -4.68 12.87
C PRO A 153 -14.68 -3.78 12.82
N TYR A 154 -14.85 -2.61 12.21
CA TYR A 154 -13.85 -1.55 12.12
C TYR A 154 -14.48 -0.25 12.60
N THR A 155 -13.88 0.39 13.60
CA THR A 155 -14.49 1.50 14.35
C THR A 155 -13.70 2.81 14.26
N CYS A 156 -12.66 2.86 13.44
CA CYS A 156 -11.79 4.03 13.33
C CYS A 156 -12.30 5.01 12.26
N THR A 157 -11.86 6.26 12.34
CA THR A 157 -12.45 7.37 11.56
C THR A 157 -11.98 7.43 10.11
N VAL A 158 -10.88 6.75 9.76
CA VAL A 158 -10.36 6.74 8.39
C VAL A 158 -11.33 5.97 7.48
N PRO A 159 -11.72 6.53 6.33
CA PRO A 159 -12.59 5.86 5.38
C PRO A 159 -12.04 4.49 4.96
N LEU A 160 -12.87 3.44 5.12
CA LEU A 160 -12.57 2.07 4.69
C LEU A 160 -13.39 1.71 3.47
N LEU A 161 -12.76 1.18 2.43
CA LEU A 161 -13.45 0.60 1.27
C LEU A 161 -14.47 -0.44 1.77
N PRO A 162 -15.77 -0.29 1.46
CA PRO A 162 -16.78 -1.23 1.91
C PRO A 162 -16.45 -2.68 1.48
N PRO A 163 -16.50 -3.67 2.40
CA PRO A 163 -16.12 -5.05 2.09
C PRO A 163 -16.92 -5.70 0.95
N ASP A 164 -18.17 -5.28 0.76
CA ASP A 164 -19.06 -5.74 -0.33
C ASP A 164 -18.63 -5.24 -1.72
N GLN A 165 -17.72 -4.26 -1.80
CA GLN A 165 -17.10 -3.80 -3.05
C GLN A 165 -15.82 -4.54 -3.40
N VAL A 166 -15.33 -5.43 -2.53
CA VAL A 166 -14.12 -6.23 -2.76
C VAL A 166 -14.50 -7.58 -3.35
N GLN A 167 -14.34 -7.72 -4.66
CA GLN A 167 -14.61 -8.98 -5.35
C GLN A 167 -13.43 -9.95 -5.22
N LEU A 168 -13.72 -11.16 -4.72
CA LEU A 168 -12.74 -12.24 -4.58
C LEU A 168 -12.98 -13.35 -5.62
N LEU A 169 -11.89 -13.97 -6.06
CA LEU A 169 -11.87 -15.22 -6.80
C LEU A 169 -12.19 -16.40 -5.86
N GLN A 170 -12.47 -17.58 -6.43
CA GLN A 170 -12.73 -18.81 -5.65
C GLN A 170 -11.59 -19.18 -4.69
N ASN A 171 -10.35 -18.78 -4.99
CA ASN A 171 -9.19 -19.02 -4.13
C ASN A 171 -8.98 -17.95 -3.04
N GLY A 172 -9.98 -17.08 -2.82
CA GLY A 172 -9.96 -16.03 -1.79
C GLY A 172 -9.09 -14.81 -2.11
N ARG A 173 -8.43 -14.77 -3.28
CA ARG A 173 -7.65 -13.61 -3.71
C ARG A 173 -8.55 -12.58 -4.38
N PRO A 174 -8.26 -11.27 -4.26
CA PRO A 174 -8.99 -10.27 -5.03
C PRO A 174 -8.75 -10.48 -6.53
N ASP A 175 -9.82 -10.30 -7.29
CA ASP A 175 -9.71 -10.17 -8.74
C ASP A 175 -9.25 -8.75 -9.13
N THR A 176 -9.11 -8.49 -10.43
CA THR A 176 -8.67 -7.17 -10.92
C THR A 176 -9.70 -6.07 -10.67
N THR A 177 -11.00 -6.41 -10.57
CA THR A 177 -12.07 -5.43 -10.35
C THR A 177 -12.04 -4.85 -8.94
N ALA A 178 -11.60 -5.63 -7.94
CA ALA A 178 -11.38 -5.14 -6.58
C ALA A 178 -10.40 -3.94 -6.54
N PHE A 179 -9.33 -3.98 -7.34
CA PHE A 179 -8.38 -2.87 -7.44
C PHE A 179 -8.97 -1.64 -8.16
N LEU A 180 -9.83 -1.86 -9.16
CA LEU A 180 -10.54 -0.76 -9.82
C LEU A 180 -11.52 -0.09 -8.85
N LYS A 181 -12.24 -0.87 -8.03
CA LYS A 181 -13.15 -0.35 -7.00
C LYS A 181 -12.41 0.41 -5.91
N MET A 182 -11.26 -0.11 -5.48
CA MET A 182 -10.35 0.58 -4.56
C MET A 182 -9.92 1.94 -5.12
N TRP A 183 -9.45 2.01 -6.37
CA TRP A 183 -9.08 3.28 -7.00
C TRP A 183 -10.24 4.25 -7.13
N GLN A 184 -11.43 3.76 -7.51
CA GLN A 184 -12.66 4.57 -7.54
C GLN A 184 -13.03 5.11 -6.17
N PHE A 185 -12.80 4.35 -5.10
CA PHE A 185 -13.05 4.79 -3.73
C PHE A 185 -12.05 5.87 -3.29
N PHE A 186 -10.75 5.71 -3.60
CA PHE A 186 -9.71 6.68 -3.25
C PHE A 186 -9.69 7.94 -4.12
N SER A 187 -10.49 7.99 -5.19
CA SER A 187 -10.57 9.14 -6.11
C SER A 187 -11.79 10.04 -5.88
N LYS A 188 -12.61 9.73 -4.87
CA LYS A 188 -13.77 10.55 -4.48
C LYS A 188 -13.37 11.59 -3.45
#